data_AF-A0A0A2V3G4-F1
#
_entry.id   AF-A0A0A2V3G4-F1
#
_cell.length_a   1.000
_cell.length_b   1.000
_cell.length_c   1.000
_cell.angle_alpha   90.00
_cell.angle_beta   90.00
_cell.angle_gamma   90.00
#
_symmetry.space_group_name_H-M   'P 1'
#
loop_
_entity.id
_entity.type
_entity.pdbx_description
1 polymer ?
#
loop_
_entity_poly.entity_id
_entity_poly.type
_entity_poly.pdbx_seq_one_letter_code
_entity_poly.pdbx_strand_id
1 'polypeptide(L)'
;MSAAQLLNPKAESRRRGEALRVNISAGEGLQDVLKSNLGPSGTIKMLVDGAGAIKLTKDGNVLLREMQIQNPTAVMIARAATAQDDITGDGTTSVVLLVGELLKQADRHLSEGLHPRVLTDGYEIAKNEALKFLDSFKLHRDIDREILLSVARTSLSTKLNSALAEKLTPDIVDAVLAIHRPPNKPDLHMG
;
A
#
# COMPACT_ATOMS: atom_id res chain seq x y z
N MET A 1 -4.16 0.05 40.60
CA MET A 1 -3.13 -0.97 40.36
C MET A 1 -3.83 -2.28 40.07
N SER A 2 -3.54 -2.94 38.94
CA SER A 2 -4.13 -4.26 38.63
C SER A 2 -3.56 -5.32 39.58
N ALA A 3 -4.34 -6.34 39.96
CA ALA A 3 -3.89 -7.43 40.83
C ALA A 3 -2.60 -8.12 40.34
N ALA A 4 -2.42 -8.20 39.02
CA ALA A 4 -1.21 -8.76 38.40
C ALA A 4 0.05 -7.90 38.65
N GLN A 5 -0.09 -6.59 38.83
CA GLN A 5 1.02 -5.65 39.04
C GLN A 5 1.60 -5.77 40.45
N LEU A 6 0.76 -6.06 41.45
CA LEU A 6 1.20 -6.35 42.82
C LEU A 6 2.01 -7.65 42.90
N LEU A 7 1.62 -8.66 42.10
CA LEU A 7 2.28 -9.97 42.05
C LEU A 7 3.58 -9.96 41.23
N ASN A 8 3.63 -9.22 40.12
CA ASN A 8 4.83 -9.13 39.30
C ASN A 8 4.90 -7.76 38.59
N PRO A 9 5.73 -6.82 39.06
CA PRO A 9 5.86 -5.50 38.43
C PRO A 9 6.38 -5.58 36.98
N LYS A 10 7.09 -6.66 36.60
CA LYS A 10 7.55 -6.88 35.22
C LYS A 10 6.47 -7.46 34.30
N ALA A 11 5.31 -7.87 34.82
CA ALA A 11 4.24 -8.48 34.00
C ALA A 11 3.66 -7.48 32.99
N GLU A 12 3.48 -6.21 33.37
CA GLU A 12 2.95 -5.19 32.47
C GLU A 12 3.94 -4.86 31.35
N SER A 13 5.24 -4.77 31.67
CA SER A 13 6.29 -4.56 30.67
C SER A 13 6.33 -5.70 29.64
N ARG A 14 6.17 -6.95 30.07
CA ARG A 14 6.11 -8.10 29.15
C ARG A 14 4.89 -8.05 28.24
N ARG A 15 3.70 -7.75 28.80
CA ARG A 15 2.46 -7.60 28.01
C ARG A 15 2.57 -6.51 26.95
N ARG A 16 3.23 -5.39 27.26
CA ARG A 16 3.46 -4.31 26.29
C ARG A 16 4.34 -4.75 25.13
N GLY A 17 5.44 -5.46 25.43
CA GLY A 17 6.32 -6.01 24.39
C GLY A 17 5.61 -7.04 23.49
N GLU A 18 4.81 -7.93 24.09
CA GLU A 18 4.02 -8.91 23.34
C GLU A 18 2.98 -8.24 22.44
N ALA A 19 2.25 -7.24 22.95
CA ALA A 19 1.27 -6.49 22.15
C ALA A 19 1.91 -5.76 20.97
N LEU A 20 3.09 -5.17 21.18
CA LEU A 20 3.85 -4.51 20.11
C LEU A 20 4.24 -5.50 19.01
N ARG A 21 4.77 -6.66 19.38
CA ARG A 21 5.15 -7.71 18.43
C ARG A 21 3.96 -8.21 17.62
N VAL A 22 2.80 -8.42 18.24
CA VAL A 22 1.57 -8.84 17.53
C VAL A 22 1.15 -7.82 16.47
N ASN A 23 1.31 -6.52 16.75
CA ASN A 23 0.98 -5.46 15.79
C ASN A 23 1.96 -5.40 14.62
N ILE A 24 3.26 -5.55 14.89
CA ILE A 24 4.31 -5.61 13.87
C ILE A 24 4.07 -6.81 12.95
N SER A 25 3.90 -8.00 13.52
CA SER A 25 3.67 -9.22 12.74
C SER A 25 2.40 -9.17 11.88
N ALA A 26 1.39 -8.39 12.29
CA ALA A 26 0.21 -8.17 11.47
C ALA A 26 0.50 -7.37 10.20
N GLY A 27 1.35 -6.34 10.29
CA GLY A 27 1.81 -5.57 9.14
C GLY A 27 2.72 -6.38 8.22
N GLU A 28 3.67 -7.12 8.80
CA GLU A 28 4.54 -8.04 8.05
C GLU A 28 3.72 -9.12 7.33
N GLY A 29 2.69 -9.68 8.00
CA GLY A 29 1.79 -10.65 7.39
C GLY A 29 1.06 -10.11 6.17
N LEU A 30 0.59 -8.85 6.21
CA LEU A 30 -0.01 -8.21 5.03
C LEU A 30 1.00 -8.01 3.90
N GLN A 31 2.22 -7.57 4.23
CA GLN A 31 3.32 -7.46 3.25
C GLN A 31 3.59 -8.82 2.61
N ASP A 32 3.67 -9.89 3.38
CA ASP A 32 3.96 -11.23 2.87
C ASP A 32 2.87 -11.76 1.92
N VAL A 33 1.60 -11.42 2.17
CA VAL A 33 0.49 -11.77 1.28
C VAL A 33 0.58 -11.00 -0.04
N LEU A 34 0.90 -9.70 0.02
CA LEU A 34 0.84 -8.81 -1.15
C LEU A 34 2.14 -8.69 -1.94
N LYS A 35 3.31 -9.02 -1.38
CA LYS A 35 4.62 -8.82 -2.02
C LYS A 35 4.72 -9.51 -3.38
N SER A 36 4.11 -10.68 -3.51
CA SER A 36 4.16 -11.42 -4.77
C SER A 36 3.32 -10.78 -5.86
N ASN A 37 2.42 -9.84 -5.56
CA ASN A 37 1.55 -9.16 -6.53
C ASN A 37 2.17 -7.91 -7.13
N LEU A 38 3.27 -7.41 -6.57
CA LEU A 38 3.87 -6.16 -6.99
C LEU A 38 4.46 -6.26 -8.40
N GLY A 39 4.20 -5.25 -9.22
CA GLY A 39 4.83 -5.05 -10.53
C GLY A 39 4.30 -5.99 -11.64
N PRO A 40 4.77 -5.84 -12.88
CA PRO A 40 4.25 -6.57 -14.05
C PRO A 40 4.45 -8.09 -13.96
N SER A 41 5.58 -8.54 -13.40
CA SER A 41 5.85 -9.97 -13.17
C SER A 41 5.22 -10.54 -11.90
N GLY A 42 4.47 -9.72 -11.14
CA GLY A 42 3.77 -10.18 -9.94
C GLY A 42 2.68 -11.22 -10.26
N THR A 43 2.44 -12.11 -9.30
CA THR A 43 1.43 -13.17 -9.32
C THR A 43 0.01 -12.61 -9.20
N ILE A 44 -0.97 -13.34 -9.74
CA ILE A 44 -2.39 -13.10 -9.51
C ILE A 44 -2.81 -13.89 -8.27
N LYS A 45 -3.64 -13.29 -7.41
CA LYS A 45 -4.25 -13.99 -6.27
C LYS A 45 -5.63 -14.48 -6.65
N MET A 46 -5.94 -15.69 -6.19
CA MET A 46 -7.26 -16.29 -6.21
C MET A 46 -7.90 -16.10 -4.85
N LEU A 47 -8.96 -15.29 -4.80
CA LEU A 47 -9.83 -15.15 -3.65
C LEU A 47 -11.06 -16.02 -3.85
N VAL A 48 -11.47 -16.71 -2.79
CA VAL A 48 -12.70 -17.50 -2.76
C VAL A 48 -13.53 -16.98 -1.59
N ASP A 49 -14.74 -16.51 -1.89
CA ASP A 49 -15.65 -16.04 -0.83
C ASP A 49 -16.38 -17.20 -0.14
N GLY A 50 -17.18 -16.88 0.88
CA GLY A 50 -17.95 -17.89 1.62
C GLY A 50 -19.05 -18.59 0.79
N ALA A 51 -19.45 -18.01 -0.35
CA ALA A 51 -20.41 -18.61 -1.27
C ALA A 51 -19.72 -19.49 -2.34
N GLY A 52 -18.38 -19.53 -2.36
CA GLY A 52 -17.59 -20.24 -3.36
C GLY A 52 -17.36 -19.45 -4.65
N ALA A 53 -17.72 -18.17 -4.71
CA ALA A 53 -17.40 -17.32 -5.84
C ALA A 53 -15.89 -17.05 -5.88
N ILE A 54 -15.30 -17.18 -7.07
CA ILE A 54 -13.87 -17.04 -7.28
C ILE A 54 -13.59 -15.68 -7.93
N LYS A 55 -12.73 -14.89 -7.29
CA LYS A 55 -12.21 -13.64 -7.85
C LYS A 55 -10.71 -13.74 -8.04
N LEU A 56 -10.28 -13.63 -9.30
CA LEU A 56 -8.86 -13.56 -9.66
C LEU A 56 -8.48 -12.10 -9.82
N THR A 57 -7.53 -11.62 -9.03
CA THR A 57 -7.06 -10.24 -9.15
C THR A 57 -5.62 -10.09 -8.72
N LYS A 58 -4.96 -9.11 -9.33
CA LYS A 58 -3.64 -8.63 -8.93
C LYS A 58 -3.71 -7.25 -8.27
N ASP A 59 -4.87 -6.60 -8.34
CA ASP A 59 -5.10 -5.29 -7.77
C ASP A 59 -5.14 -5.37 -6.24
N GLY A 60 -4.22 -4.65 -5.59
CA GLY A 60 -4.14 -4.55 -4.15
C GLY A 60 -5.41 -3.98 -3.52
N ASN A 61 -6.10 -3.04 -4.17
CA ASN A 61 -7.32 -2.45 -3.60
C ASN A 61 -8.45 -3.49 -3.53
N VAL A 62 -8.66 -4.22 -4.62
CA VAL A 62 -9.64 -5.32 -4.66
C VAL A 62 -9.27 -6.39 -3.63
N LEU A 63 -8.00 -6.78 -3.53
CA LEU A 63 -7.56 -7.77 -2.54
C LEU A 63 -7.85 -7.34 -1.11
N LEU A 64 -7.49 -6.12 -0.75
CA LEU A 64 -7.67 -5.60 0.61
C LEU A 64 -9.15 -5.42 0.98
N ARG A 65 -10.02 -5.11 0.03
CA ARG A 65 -11.48 -4.99 0.26
C ARG A 65 -12.16 -6.35 0.46
N GLU A 66 -11.67 -7.38 -0.23
CA GLU A 66 -12.27 -8.73 -0.20
C GLU A 66 -11.69 -9.61 0.92
N MET A 67 -10.45 -9.35 1.35
CA MET A 67 -9.81 -10.10 2.42
C MET A 67 -10.46 -9.82 3.80
N GLN A 68 -10.77 -10.89 4.54
CA GLN A 68 -11.25 -10.80 5.92
C GLN A 68 -10.08 -10.58 6.90
N ILE A 69 -9.67 -9.32 7.05
CA ILE A 69 -8.57 -8.94 7.94
C ILE A 69 -9.11 -8.81 9.38
N GLN A 70 -8.62 -9.65 10.29
CA GLN A 70 -9.07 -9.66 11.71
C GLN A 70 -8.25 -8.72 12.62
N ASN A 71 -6.95 -8.55 12.34
CA ASN A 71 -6.08 -7.76 13.21
C ASN A 71 -6.34 -6.24 13.01
N PRO A 72 -6.60 -5.46 14.07
CA PRO A 72 -6.88 -4.03 13.95
C PRO A 72 -5.77 -3.21 13.28
N THR A 73 -4.50 -3.55 13.54
CA THR A 73 -3.34 -2.90 12.91
C THR A 73 -3.32 -3.17 11.41
N ALA A 74 -3.55 -4.42 11.01
CA ALA A 74 -3.66 -4.77 9.60
C ALA A 74 -4.86 -4.08 8.92
N VAL A 75 -6.00 -3.93 9.61
CA VAL A 75 -7.14 -3.16 9.08
C VAL A 75 -6.78 -1.68 8.87
N MET A 76 -6.02 -1.06 9.78
CA MET A 76 -5.57 0.32 9.60
C MET A 76 -4.64 0.45 8.39
N ILE A 77 -3.71 -0.48 8.20
CA ILE A 77 -2.80 -0.50 7.04
C ILE A 77 -3.60 -0.68 5.74
N ALA A 78 -4.56 -1.61 5.73
CA ALA A 78 -5.44 -1.84 4.59
C ALA A 78 -6.22 -0.57 4.23
N ARG A 79 -6.80 0.12 5.22
CA ARG A 79 -7.52 1.39 5.00
C ARG A 79 -6.63 2.51 4.45
N ALA A 80 -5.40 2.62 4.94
CA ALA A 80 -4.44 3.58 4.40
C ALA A 80 -4.11 3.28 2.93
N ALA A 81 -3.94 2.00 2.60
CA ALA A 81 -3.70 1.57 1.22
C ALA A 81 -4.92 1.79 0.32
N THR A 82 -6.15 1.52 0.78
CA THR A 82 -7.36 1.81 -0.01
C THR A 82 -7.57 3.31 -0.20
N ALA A 83 -7.24 4.14 0.79
CA ALA A 83 -7.32 5.60 0.65
C ALA A 83 -6.32 6.15 -0.39
N GLN A 84 -5.16 5.50 -0.55
CA GLN A 84 -4.23 5.81 -1.63
C GLN A 84 -4.85 5.57 -3.01
N ASP A 85 -5.60 4.48 -3.17
CA ASP A 85 -6.34 4.17 -4.39
C ASP A 85 -7.41 5.23 -4.69
N ASP A 86 -8.16 5.66 -3.68
CA ASP A 86 -9.21 6.66 -3.85
C ASP A 86 -8.65 8.03 -4.30
N ILE A 87 -7.42 8.39 -3.87
CA ILE A 87 -6.79 9.68 -4.19
C ILE A 87 -6.00 9.63 -5.51
N THR A 88 -5.22 8.57 -5.72
CA THR A 88 -4.24 8.49 -6.81
C THR A 88 -4.53 7.41 -7.86
N GLY A 89 -5.44 6.48 -7.56
CA GLY A 89 -5.80 5.35 -8.44
C GLY A 89 -4.74 4.25 -8.57
N ASP A 90 -3.61 4.36 -7.86
CA ASP A 90 -2.52 3.39 -7.93
C ASP A 90 -1.64 3.38 -6.66
N GLY A 91 -0.76 2.41 -6.54
CA GLY A 91 0.24 2.34 -5.46
C GLY A 91 -0.25 1.63 -4.19
N THR A 92 -1.47 1.08 -4.19
CA THR A 92 -2.08 0.36 -3.06
C THR A 92 -1.18 -0.75 -2.52
N THR A 93 -0.65 -1.60 -3.40
CA THR A 93 0.30 -2.65 -3.02
C THR A 93 1.59 -2.05 -2.44
N SER A 94 2.14 -1.01 -3.07
CA SER A 94 3.38 -0.36 -2.65
C SER A 94 3.27 0.22 -1.24
N VAL A 95 2.13 0.82 -0.88
CA VAL A 95 1.88 1.34 0.47
C VAL A 95 1.97 0.22 1.51
N VAL A 96 1.32 -0.92 1.27
CA VAL A 96 1.36 -2.06 2.19
C VAL A 96 2.79 -2.58 2.36
N LEU A 97 3.53 -2.71 1.26
CA LEU A 97 4.92 -3.19 1.30
C LEU A 97 5.85 -2.22 2.01
N LEU A 98 5.69 -0.92 1.79
CA LEU A 98 6.48 0.11 2.46
C LEU A 98 6.22 0.08 3.98
N VAL A 99 4.94 0.02 4.39
CA VAL A 99 4.59 -0.03 5.81
C VAL A 99 5.10 -1.30 6.47
N GLY A 100 4.94 -2.45 5.81
CA GLY A 100 5.46 -3.72 6.31
C GLY A 100 6.98 -3.69 6.51
N GLU A 101 7.73 -3.16 5.53
CA GLU A 101 9.19 -3.09 5.64
C GLU A 101 9.62 -2.10 6.73
N LEU A 102 8.94 -0.96 6.90
CA LEU A 102 9.19 -0.04 8.01
C LEU A 102 8.93 -0.68 9.38
N LEU A 103 7.89 -1.51 9.51
CA LEU A 103 7.59 -2.25 10.74
C LEU A 103 8.65 -3.31 11.03
N LYS A 104 9.11 -4.03 10.01
CA LYS A 104 10.19 -5.01 10.12
C LYS A 104 11.52 -4.38 10.56
N GLN A 105 11.87 -3.23 9.98
CA GLN A 105 13.06 -2.48 10.42
C GLN A 105 12.89 -1.92 11.84
N ALA A 106 11.67 -1.49 12.20
CA ALA A 106 11.38 -1.05 13.56
C ALA A 106 11.57 -2.20 14.57
N ASP A 107 11.09 -3.41 14.27
CA ASP A 107 11.24 -4.58 15.15
C ASP A 107 12.71 -4.89 15.47
N ARG A 108 13.57 -4.82 14.44
CA ARG A 108 15.02 -4.98 14.62
C ARG A 108 15.57 -4.00 15.65
N HIS A 109 15.29 -2.70 15.51
CA HIS A 109 15.81 -1.70 16.43
C HIS A 109 15.16 -1.75 17.82
N LEU A 110 13.89 -2.15 17.91
CA LEU A 110 13.23 -2.43 19.18
C LEU A 110 13.91 -3.59 19.92
N SER A 111 14.35 -4.62 19.19
CA SER A 111 15.10 -5.75 19.76
C SER A 111 16.48 -5.36 20.28
N GLU A 112 17.09 -4.31 19.72
CA GLU A 112 18.35 -3.71 20.17
C GLU A 112 18.15 -2.78 21.39
N GLY A 113 16.91 -2.61 21.87
CA GLY A 113 16.58 -1.81 23.05
C GLY A 113 16.21 -0.36 22.76
N LEU A 114 16.05 0.02 21.50
CA LEU A 114 15.63 1.38 21.14
C LEU A 114 14.17 1.62 21.56
N HIS A 115 13.89 2.76 22.17
CA HIS A 115 12.52 3.07 22.59
C HIS A 115 11.65 3.39 21.36
N PRO A 116 10.40 2.86 21.24
CA PRO A 116 9.53 3.07 20.08
C PRO A 116 9.36 4.54 19.68
N ARG A 117 9.33 5.45 20.66
CA ARG A 117 9.23 6.89 20.41
C ARG A 117 10.38 7.46 19.58
N VAL A 118 11.60 6.97 19.81
CA VAL A 118 12.79 7.40 19.06
C VAL A 118 12.67 6.96 17.60
N LEU A 119 12.13 5.77 17.35
CA LEU A 119 11.88 5.27 15.99
C LEU A 119 10.82 6.10 15.27
N THR A 120 9.70 6.40 15.93
CA THR A 120 8.65 7.22 15.32
C THR A 120 9.15 8.63 15.00
N ASP A 121 9.88 9.25 15.92
CA ASP A 121 10.45 10.58 15.70
C ASP A 121 11.48 10.54 14.54
N GLY A 122 12.29 9.48 14.46
CA GLY A 122 13.21 9.24 13.35
C GLY A 122 12.52 9.07 12.00
N TYR A 123 11.42 8.30 11.94
CA TYR A 123 10.63 8.14 10.72
C TYR A 123 9.94 9.43 10.27
N GLU A 124 9.48 10.26 11.20
CA GLU A 124 8.93 11.58 10.87
C GLU A 124 9.98 12.51 10.24
N ILE A 125 11.20 12.53 10.80
CA ILE A 125 12.31 13.29 10.22
C ILE A 125 12.66 12.75 8.82
N ALA A 126 12.81 11.42 8.69
CA ALA A 126 13.13 10.78 7.42
C ALA A 126 12.07 11.05 6.34
N LYS A 127 10.78 10.99 6.69
CA LYS A 127 9.67 11.32 5.79
C LYS A 127 9.78 12.75 5.26
N ASN A 128 10.02 13.71 6.16
CA ASN A 128 10.10 15.13 5.77
C ASN A 128 11.29 15.38 4.83
N GLU A 129 12.46 14.81 5.11
CA GLU A 129 13.62 14.94 4.23
C GLU A 129 13.44 14.20 2.90
N ALA A 130 12.81 13.03 2.90
CA ALA A 130 12.48 12.29 1.68
C ALA A 130 11.53 13.08 0.77
N LEU A 131 10.50 13.72 1.34
CA LEU A 131 9.57 14.55 0.56
C LEU A 131 10.26 15.79 -0.03
N LYS A 132 11.11 16.47 0.76
CA LYS A 132 11.93 17.59 0.26
C LYS A 132 12.83 17.16 -0.90
N PHE A 133 13.48 16.00 -0.76
CA PHE A 133 14.32 15.47 -1.82
C PHE A 133 13.51 15.14 -3.08
N LEU A 134 12.35 14.46 -2.95
CA LEU A 134 11.48 14.16 -4.07
C LEU A 134 11.00 15.42 -4.79
N ASP A 135 10.71 16.50 -4.07
CA ASP A 135 10.38 17.80 -4.65
C ASP A 135 11.52 18.42 -5.46
N SER A 136 12.77 18.22 -5.02
CA SER A 136 13.96 18.67 -5.77
C SER A 136 14.30 17.77 -6.95
N PHE A 137 13.93 16.50 -6.89
CA PHE A 137 14.29 15.47 -7.85
C PHE A 137 13.25 15.29 -8.97
N LYS A 138 11.99 15.68 -8.75
CA LYS A 138 10.92 15.54 -9.74
C LYS A 138 11.25 16.30 -11.02
N LEU A 139 10.96 15.69 -12.15
CA LEU A 139 11.11 16.30 -13.47
C LEU A 139 9.75 16.81 -13.96
N HIS A 140 9.66 18.11 -14.22
CA HIS A 140 8.51 18.68 -14.89
C HIS A 140 8.54 18.30 -16.37
N ARG A 141 7.46 17.67 -16.85
CA ARG A 141 7.23 17.41 -18.27
C ARG A 141 5.82 17.82 -18.62
N ASP A 142 5.66 18.46 -19.76
CA ASP A 142 4.34 18.74 -20.33
C ASP A 142 3.66 17.41 -20.66
N ILE A 143 2.37 17.29 -20.33
CA ILE A 143 1.61 16.06 -20.56
C ILE A 143 1.31 15.96 -22.05
N ASP A 144 2.12 15.17 -22.76
CA ASP A 144 1.91 14.80 -24.15
C ASP A 144 1.32 13.38 -24.25
N ARG A 145 0.95 13.00 -25.49
CA ARG A 145 0.40 11.67 -25.76
C ARG A 145 1.40 10.55 -25.44
N GLU A 146 2.70 10.75 -25.59
CA GLU A 146 3.70 9.71 -25.30
C GLU A 146 3.80 9.42 -23.80
N ILE A 147 3.74 10.46 -22.97
CA ILE A 147 3.69 10.31 -21.51
C ILE A 147 2.41 9.60 -21.11
N LEU A 148 1.25 9.98 -21.67
CA LEU A 148 -0.02 9.29 -21.39
C LEU A 148 0.04 7.81 -21.77
N LEU A 149 0.59 7.47 -22.94
CA LEU A 149 0.79 6.07 -23.34
C LEU A 149 1.72 5.34 -22.38
N SER A 150 2.78 5.99 -21.91
CA SER A 150 3.73 5.38 -20.97
C SER A 150 3.09 5.10 -19.62
N VAL A 151 2.35 6.07 -19.07
CA VAL A 151 1.62 5.92 -17.79
C VAL A 151 0.56 4.83 -17.89
N ALA A 152 -0.28 4.88 -18.93
CA ALA A 152 -1.31 3.88 -19.15
C ALA A 152 -0.72 2.48 -19.30
N ARG A 153 0.35 2.34 -20.08
CA ARG A 153 1.06 1.06 -20.26
C ARG A 153 1.56 0.52 -18.93
N THR A 154 2.27 1.34 -18.15
CA THR A 154 2.80 0.91 -16.85
C THR A 154 1.70 0.44 -15.92
N SER A 155 0.60 1.19 -15.80
CA SER A 155 -0.53 0.83 -14.94
C SER A 155 -1.18 -0.49 -15.41
N LEU A 156 -1.51 -0.61 -16.70
CA LEU A 156 -2.18 -1.78 -17.27
C LEU A 156 -1.31 -3.04 -17.22
N SER A 157 -0.02 -2.94 -17.52
CA SER A 157 0.91 -4.09 -17.51
C SER A 157 1.09 -4.70 -16.13
N THR A 158 0.74 -4.00 -15.05
CA THR A 158 0.71 -4.62 -13.71
C THR A 158 -0.55 -5.42 -13.43
N LYS A 159 -1.66 -5.15 -14.12
CA LYS A 159 -2.98 -5.76 -13.84
C LYS A 159 -3.42 -6.78 -14.90
N LEU A 160 -2.99 -6.60 -16.14
CA LEU A 160 -3.40 -7.39 -17.31
C LEU A 160 -2.22 -8.15 -17.92
N ASN A 161 -2.52 -9.13 -18.78
CA ASN A 161 -1.50 -9.73 -19.62
C ASN A 161 -0.92 -8.67 -20.59
N SER A 162 0.36 -8.81 -20.95
CA SER A 162 1.10 -7.83 -21.75
C SER A 162 0.44 -7.56 -23.11
N ALA A 163 0.01 -8.61 -23.82
CA ALA A 163 -0.61 -8.48 -25.14
C ALA A 163 -1.91 -7.67 -25.11
N LEU A 164 -2.72 -7.84 -24.07
CA LEU A 164 -3.95 -7.08 -23.88
C LEU A 164 -3.64 -5.64 -23.43
N ALA A 165 -2.67 -5.46 -22.52
CA ALA A 165 -2.23 -4.14 -22.09
C ALA A 165 -1.72 -3.30 -23.28
N GLU A 166 -0.93 -3.89 -24.19
CA GLU A 166 -0.43 -3.22 -25.39
C GLU A 166 -1.54 -2.75 -26.33
N LYS A 167 -2.59 -3.55 -26.50
CA LYS A 167 -3.76 -3.19 -27.32
C LYS A 167 -4.63 -2.12 -26.68
N LEU A 168 -4.89 -2.23 -25.37
CA LEU A 168 -5.79 -1.30 -24.66
C LEU A 168 -5.14 0.05 -24.34
N THR A 169 -3.82 0.10 -24.23
CA THR A 169 -3.08 1.35 -23.92
C THR A 169 -3.46 2.50 -24.87
N PRO A 170 -3.34 2.37 -26.21
CA PRO A 170 -3.71 3.46 -27.12
C PRO A 170 -5.20 3.80 -27.04
N ASP A 171 -6.08 2.78 -27.00
CA ASP A 171 -7.54 2.99 -26.95
C ASP A 171 -7.95 3.80 -25.72
N ILE A 172 -7.36 3.51 -24.55
CA ILE A 172 -7.63 4.24 -23.31
C ILE A 172 -7.12 5.68 -23.40
N VAL A 173 -5.92 5.90 -23.93
CA VAL A 173 -5.37 7.26 -24.09
C VAL A 173 -6.25 8.08 -25.04
N ASP A 174 -6.67 7.50 -26.15
CA ASP A 174 -7.52 8.18 -27.13
C ASP A 174 -8.92 8.46 -26.55
N ALA A 175 -9.49 7.55 -25.77
CA ALA A 175 -10.76 7.75 -25.07
C ALA A 175 -10.67 8.88 -24.03
N VAL A 176 -9.58 8.95 -23.25
CA VAL A 176 -9.35 10.03 -22.27
C VAL A 176 -9.19 11.38 -22.98
N LEU A 177 -8.41 11.43 -24.07
CA LEU A 177 -8.23 12.65 -24.85
C LEU A 177 -9.53 13.13 -25.51
N ALA A 178 -10.43 12.22 -25.90
CA ALA A 178 -11.73 12.56 -26.50
C ALA A 178 -12.67 13.28 -25.53
N ILE A 179 -12.60 12.99 -24.23
CA ILE A 179 -13.43 13.62 -23.19
C ILE A 179 -12.72 14.75 -22.44
N HIS A 180 -11.40 14.85 -22.58
CA HIS A 180 -10.61 15.86 -21.88
C HIS A 180 -10.97 17.27 -22.37
N ARG A 181 -11.42 18.12 -21.44
CA ARG A 181 -11.75 19.52 -21.70
C ARG A 181 -10.84 20.42 -20.87
N PRO A 182 -9.70 20.89 -21.42
CA PRO A 182 -8.84 21.82 -20.71
C PRO A 182 -9.61 23.09 -20.28
N PRO A 183 -9.35 23.65 -19.08
CA PRO A 183 -8.37 23.22 -18.08
C PRO A 183 -8.92 22.19 -17.06
N ASN A 184 -10.15 21.69 -17.26
CA ASN A 184 -10.80 20.81 -16.30
C ASN A 184 -10.17 19.42 -16.29
N LYS A 185 -9.95 18.88 -15.09
CA LYS A 185 -9.64 17.46 -14.91
C LYS A 185 -10.87 16.64 -15.34
N PRO A 186 -10.69 15.51 -16.05
CA PRO A 186 -11.78 14.55 -16.22
C PRO A 186 -12.33 14.17 -14.85
N ASP A 187 -13.65 14.22 -14.68
CA ASP A 187 -14.27 13.71 -13.47
C ASP A 187 -14.14 12.18 -13.45
N LEU A 188 -13.38 11.66 -12.50
CA LEU A 188 -13.16 10.22 -12.32
C LEU A 188 -14.30 9.55 -11.54
N HIS A 189 -15.17 10.33 -10.88
CA HIS A 189 -16.23 9.80 -10.04
C HIS A 189 -17.60 9.76 -10.73
N MET A 190 -17.71 10.25 -11.97
CA MET A 190 -18.98 10.43 -12.70
C MET A 190 -20.09 10.97 -11.77
N GLY A 191 -19.84 12.13 -11.16
CA GLY A 191 -20.82 12.87 -10.38
C GLY A 191 -21.83 13.64 -11.23
#